data_AF-A0A837NDS3-F1
#
_entry.id   AF-A0A837NDS3-F1
#
_cell.length_a   1.000
_cell.length_b   1.000
_cell.length_c   1.000
_cell.angle_alpha   90.00
_cell.angle_beta   90.00
_cell.angle_gamma   90.00
#
_symmetry.space_group_name_H-M   'P 1'
#
loop_
_entity.id
_entity.type
_entity.pdbx_description
1 polymer ?
#
loop_
_entity_poly.entity_id
_entity_poly.type
_entity_poly.pdbx_seq_one_letter_code
_entity_poly.pdbx_strand_id
1 'polypeptide(L)'
;MSKAKYRVKNWSEYNKALKQRGSVTFWLDEKAIAQWWHDTPNGKRGRDLTYSDQAIVTFMMLQAGLVEQIAELSQLALIRSPNHADTRHRNEQSKIPS
;
A
#
# COMPACT_ATOMS: atom_id res chain seq x y z
N MET A 1 31.02 14.18 -20.90
CA MET A 1 29.79 14.70 -20.28
C MET A 1 29.57 13.99 -18.94
N SER A 2 29.70 14.69 -17.81
CA SER A 2 29.53 14.11 -16.48
C SER A 2 28.03 13.92 -16.17
N LYS A 3 27.65 12.71 -15.74
CA LYS A 3 26.26 12.42 -15.32
C LYS A 3 25.95 13.20 -14.03
N ALA A 4 24.90 14.00 -14.05
CA ALA A 4 24.38 14.65 -12.86
C ALA A 4 23.91 13.58 -11.86
N LYS A 5 24.47 13.58 -10.64
CA LYS A 5 24.02 12.72 -9.53
C LYS A 5 22.73 13.31 -8.96
N TYR A 6 21.59 12.75 -9.34
CA TYR A 6 20.30 13.12 -8.77
C TYR A 6 20.12 12.45 -7.40
N ARG A 7 19.85 13.24 -6.36
CA ARG A 7 19.54 12.73 -5.02
C ARG A 7 18.07 12.99 -4.72
N VAL A 8 17.29 11.93 -4.57
CA VAL A 8 15.86 12.03 -4.22
C VAL A 8 15.74 12.50 -2.77
N LYS A 9 15.48 13.80 -2.56
CA LYS A 9 15.30 14.39 -1.22
C LYS A 9 13.89 14.17 -0.66
N ASN A 10 12.89 13.98 -1.52
CA ASN A 10 11.48 14.02 -1.12
C ASN A 10 10.87 12.64 -0.83
N TRP A 11 11.71 11.60 -0.67
CA TRP A 11 11.23 10.23 -0.45
C TRP A 11 10.31 10.10 0.78
N SER A 12 10.61 10.85 1.85
CA SER A 12 9.79 10.82 3.06
C SER A 12 8.39 11.42 2.84
N GLU A 13 8.28 12.52 2.09
CA GLU A 13 6.99 13.14 1.79
C GLU A 13 6.17 12.27 0.83
N TYR A 14 6.83 11.72 -0.19
CA TYR A 14 6.22 10.78 -1.12
C TYR A 14 5.65 9.55 -0.39
N ASN A 15 6.41 8.94 0.52
CA ASN A 15 5.94 7.80 1.31
C ASN A 15 4.79 8.16 2.26
N LYS A 16 4.77 9.36 2.84
CA LYS A 16 3.63 9.82 3.66
C LYS A 16 2.36 9.92 2.80
N ALA A 17 2.46 10.54 1.63
CA ALA A 17 1.34 10.64 0.70
C ALA A 17 0.87 9.27 0.20
N LEU A 18 1.79 8.32 -0.03
CA LEU A 18 1.46 6.95 -0.43
C LEU A 18 0.72 6.19 0.68
N LYS A 19 1.18 6.32 1.93
CA LYS A 19 0.49 5.75 3.11
C LYS A 19 -0.91 6.30 3.28
N GLN A 20 -1.11 7.60 3.06
CA GLN A 20 -2.43 8.23 3.13
C GLN A 20 -3.36 7.73 2.02
N ARG A 21 -2.85 7.53 0.80
CA ARG A 21 -3.62 7.03 -0.34
C ARG A 21 -4.09 5.57 -0.18
N GLY A 22 -3.34 4.76 0.57
CA GLY A 22 -3.66 3.34 0.84
C GLY A 22 -4.15 3.06 2.27
N SER A 23 -4.47 4.10 3.05
CA SER A 23 -4.93 3.90 4.44
C SER A 23 -6.38 3.46 4.43
N VAL A 24 -6.62 2.25 4.94
CA VAL A 24 -7.97 1.70 5.13
C VAL A 24 -8.21 1.54 6.62
N THR A 25 -9.33 2.08 7.11
CA THR A 25 -9.80 1.93 8.49
C THR A 25 -11.11 1.17 8.46
N PHE A 26 -11.22 0.11 9.25
CA PHE A 26 -12.43 -0.69 9.38
C PHE A 26 -12.73 -0.94 10.85
N TRP A 27 -14.01 -1.10 11.14
CA TRP A 27 -14.51 -1.39 12.48
C TRP A 27 -14.61 -2.90 12.66
N LEU A 28 -14.23 -3.38 13.84
CA LEU A 28 -14.26 -4.78 14.22
C LEU A 28 -15.12 -4.93 15.45
N ASP A 29 -15.89 -6.01 15.51
CA ASP A 29 -16.64 -6.36 16.71
C ASP A 29 -15.67 -6.75 17.84
N GLU A 30 -15.92 -6.23 19.05
CA GLU A 30 -15.07 -6.47 20.21
C GLU A 30 -14.99 -7.96 20.56
N LYS A 31 -16.09 -8.70 20.33
CA LYS A 31 -16.13 -10.16 20.53
C LYS A 31 -15.21 -10.89 19.57
N ALA A 32 -15.09 -10.41 18.33
CA ALA A 32 -14.17 -10.98 17.36
C ALA A 32 -12.71 -10.73 17.80
N ILE A 33 -12.40 -9.51 18.26
CA ILE A 33 -11.05 -9.17 18.76
C ILE A 33 -10.68 -10.03 19.98
N ALA A 34 -11.62 -10.28 20.88
CA ALA A 34 -11.38 -11.13 22.05
C ALA A 34 -10.97 -12.56 21.68
N GLN A 35 -11.41 -13.07 20.52
CA GLN A 35 -11.10 -14.41 20.00
C GLN A 35 -9.81 -14.47 19.17
N TRP A 36 -9.14 -13.34 18.96
CA TRP A 36 -7.95 -13.28 18.10
C TRP A 36 -6.66 -13.68 18.79
N TRP A 37 -6.62 -13.67 20.11
CA TRP A 37 -5.44 -14.02 20.86
C TRP A 37 -5.37 -15.53 21.10
N HIS A 38 -4.17 -16.07 20.99
CA HIS A 38 -3.92 -17.45 21.35
C HIS A 38 -3.48 -17.49 22.82
N ASP A 39 -4.43 -17.71 23.73
CA ASP A 39 -4.19 -17.60 25.18
C ASP A 39 -3.52 -18.85 25.77
N THR A 40 -3.46 -19.94 25.02
CA THR A 40 -2.86 -21.20 25.44
C THR A 40 -1.48 -21.41 24.82
N PRO A 41 -0.41 -21.50 25.65
CA PRO A 41 0.90 -21.93 25.19
C PRO A 41 0.80 -23.31 24.55
N ASN A 42 1.43 -23.51 23.40
CA ASN A 42 1.23 -24.74 22.63
C ASN A 42 2.02 -25.91 23.22
N GLY A 43 2.89 -25.66 24.21
CA GLY A 43 3.73 -26.65 24.89
C GLY A 43 4.76 -27.32 23.97
N LYS A 44 4.83 -26.90 22.71
CA LYS A 44 5.71 -27.43 21.67
C LYS A 44 6.99 -26.62 21.62
N ARG A 45 8.08 -27.27 21.23
CA ARG A 45 9.37 -26.63 21.04
C ARG A 45 9.28 -25.64 19.88
N GLY A 46 9.47 -24.34 20.15
CA GLY A 46 9.33 -23.27 19.15
C GLY A 46 8.72 -22.01 19.76
N ARG A 47 8.38 -21.05 18.90
CA ARG A 47 7.67 -19.83 19.30
C ARG A 47 6.18 -20.15 19.49
N ASP A 48 5.61 -19.73 20.61
CA ASP A 48 4.17 -19.83 20.84
C ASP A 48 3.38 -18.97 19.83
N LEU A 49 2.21 -19.47 19.45
CA LEU A 49 1.29 -18.75 18.59
C LEU A 49 0.76 -17.53 19.36
N THR A 50 0.76 -16.38 18.71
CA THR A 50 0.22 -15.13 19.30
C THR A 50 -1.22 -14.89 18.86
N TYR A 51 -1.57 -15.33 17.64
CA TYR A 51 -2.86 -15.09 17.03
C TYR A 51 -3.58 -16.40 16.71
N SER A 52 -4.90 -16.39 16.79
CA SER A 52 -5.76 -17.51 16.38
C SER A 52 -5.83 -17.65 14.86
N ASP A 53 -6.14 -18.86 14.39
CA ASP A 53 -6.31 -19.14 12.96
C ASP A 53 -7.36 -18.22 12.33
N GLN A 54 -8.43 -17.92 13.07
CA GLN A 54 -9.48 -17.00 12.63
C GLN A 54 -8.92 -15.59 12.39
N ALA A 55 -8.09 -15.06 13.30
CA ALA A 55 -7.45 -13.75 13.10
C ALA A 55 -6.58 -13.77 11.83
N ILE A 56 -5.73 -14.78 11.69
CA ILE A 56 -4.81 -14.92 10.55
C ILE A 56 -5.57 -14.97 9.23
N VAL A 57 -6.58 -15.83 9.12
CA VAL A 57 -7.39 -15.98 7.90
C VAL A 57 -8.13 -14.68 7.57
N THR A 58 -8.67 -14.00 8.58
CA THR A 58 -9.39 -12.73 8.38
C THR A 58 -8.47 -11.66 7.78
N PHE A 59 -7.25 -11.50 8.31
CA PHE A 59 -6.27 -10.56 7.76
C PHE A 59 -5.76 -10.97 6.36
N MET A 60 -5.61 -12.27 6.10
CA MET A 60 -5.28 -12.75 4.76
C MET A 60 -6.36 -12.41 3.74
N MET A 61 -7.64 -12.58 4.09
CA MET A 61 -8.77 -12.20 3.23
C MET A 61 -8.82 -10.68 2.98
N LEU A 62 -8.63 -9.87 4.02
CA LEU A 62 -8.58 -8.42 3.89
C LEU A 62 -7.44 -7.98 2.97
N GLN A 63 -6.25 -8.56 3.14
CA GLN A 63 -5.12 -8.25 2.27
C GLN A 63 -5.39 -8.66 0.82
N ALA A 64 -5.93 -9.85 0.58
CA ALA A 64 -6.22 -10.34 -0.76
C ALA A 64 -7.29 -9.48 -1.48
N GLY A 65 -8.41 -9.20 -0.80
CA GLY A 65 -9.50 -8.41 -1.38
C GLY A 65 -9.08 -6.95 -1.67
N LEU A 66 -8.28 -6.34 -0.81
CA LEU A 66 -7.75 -4.99 -1.06
C LEU A 66 -6.80 -4.96 -2.27
N VAL A 67 -5.98 -6.00 -2.46
CA VAL A 67 -5.09 -6.11 -3.63
C VAL A 67 -5.90 -6.28 -4.92
N GLU A 68 -6.95 -7.08 -4.89
CA GLU A 68 -7.83 -7.30 -6.05
C GLU A 68 -8.51 -5.99 -6.49
N GLN A 69 -9.07 -5.24 -5.54
CA GLN A 69 -9.71 -3.96 -5.84
C GLN A 69 -8.71 -2.92 -6.38
N ILE A 70 -7.47 -2.89 -5.85
CA ILE A 70 -6.41 -2.02 -6.39
C ILE A 70 -6.00 -2.44 -7.81
N ALA A 71 -5.95 -3.74 -8.10
CA ALA A 71 -5.61 -4.25 -9.42
C ALA A 71 -6.69 -3.84 -10.45
N GLU A 72 -7.98 -3.99 -10.12
CA GLU A 72 -9.08 -3.54 -10.97
C GLU A 72 -9.03 -2.02 -11.24
N LEU A 73 -8.81 -1.22 -10.20
CA LEU A 73 -8.67 0.24 -10.33
C LEU A 73 -7.44 0.64 -11.16
N SER A 74 -6.36 -0.14 -11.10
CA SER A 74 -5.15 0.08 -11.90
C SER A 74 -5.38 -0.22 -13.38
N GLN A 75 -6.15 -1.28 -13.71
CA GLN A 75 -6.50 -1.59 -15.10
C GLN A 75 -7.42 -0.53 -15.71
N LEU A 76 -8.38 -0.01 -14.94
CA LEU A 76 -9.25 1.11 -15.38
C LEU A 76 -8.47 2.43 -15.55
N ALA A 77 -7.47 2.69 -14.70
CA ALA A 77 -6.62 3.87 -14.80
C ALA A 77 -5.68 3.82 -16.01
N LEU A 78 -5.21 2.63 -16.40
CA LEU A 78 -4.37 2.43 -17.58
C LEU A 78 -5.11 2.74 -18.89
N ILE A 79 -6.40 2.38 -18.97
CA ILE A 79 -7.25 2.63 -20.14
C ILE A 79 -7.65 4.11 -20.25
N ARG A 80 -7.79 4.81 -19.11
CA ARG A 80 -8.25 6.21 -19.05
C ARG A 80 -7.11 7.24 -19.00
N SER A 81 -5.86 6.83 -18.85
CA SER A 81 -4.72 7.76 -18.86
C SER A 81 -4.49 8.29 -20.27
N PRO A 82 -4.53 9.60 -20.51
CA PRO A 82 -3.94 10.19 -21.71
C PRO A 82 -2.46 9.80 -21.72
N ASN A 83 -1.95 9.44 -22.89
CA ASN A 83 -0.59 8.93 -23.07
C ASN A 83 0.45 9.76 -22.30
N HIS A 84 1.36 9.08 -21.60
CA HIS A 84 2.44 9.71 -20.83
C HIS A 84 3.40 10.56 -21.69
N ALA A 85 3.31 10.45 -23.02
CA ALA A 85 4.00 11.29 -24.00
C ALA A 85 3.57 12.77 -23.93
N ASP A 86 2.30 13.06 -23.63
CA ASP A 86 1.78 14.44 -23.64
C ASP A 86 2.27 15.26 -22.43
N THR A 87 2.54 14.59 -21.31
CA THR A 87 3.02 15.24 -20.09
C THR A 87 4.47 15.73 -20.15
N ARG A 88 5.30 15.16 -21.03
CA ARG A 88 6.70 15.59 -21.20
C ARG A 88 6.81 16.84 -22.05
N HIS A 89 6.08 16.92 -23.16
CA HIS A 89 6.08 18.10 -24.02
C HIS A 89 5.57 19.37 -23.33
N ARG A 90 4.59 19.25 -22.42
CA ARG A 90 4.02 20.39 -21.70
C ARG A 90 4.99 21.05 -20.73
N ASN A 91 5.82 20.28 -20.03
CA ASN A 91 6.79 20.79 -19.06
C ASN A 91 8.07 21.32 -19.72
N GLU A 92 8.34 20.96 -20.97
CA GLU A 92 9.43 21.55 -21.76
C GLU A 92 9.06 22.91 -22.36
N GLN A 93 7.80 23.11 -22.77
CA GLN A 93 7.33 24.39 -23.32
C GLN A 93 7.10 25.49 -22.26
N SER A 94 6.96 25.12 -20.97
CA SER A 94 6.80 26.10 -19.88
C SER A 94 8.11 26.75 -19.42
N LYS A 95 9.26 26.46 -20.06
CA LYS A 95 10.49 27.23 -19.89
C LYS A 95 10.51 28.38 -20.91
N ILE A 96 9.75 29.43 -20.62
CA ILE A 96 9.88 30.73 -21.29
C ILE A 96 11.18 31.37 -20.75
N PRO A 97 12.11 31.84 -21.59
CA PRO A 97 13.35 32.45 -21.12
C PRO A 97 13.10 33.88 -20.63
N SER A 98 13.88 34.30 -19.63
CA SER A 98 14.21 35.71 -19.36
C SER A 98 15.72 35.85 -19.47
#